data_AF-A0AAW9KAP1-F1
#
_entry.id   AF-A0AAW9KAP1-F1
#
_cell.length_a   1.000
_cell.length_b   1.000
_cell.length_c   1.000
_cell.angle_alpha   90.00
_cell.angle_beta   90.00
_cell.angle_gamma   90.00
#
_symmetry.space_group_name_H-M   'P 1'
#
loop_
_entity.id
_entity.type
_entity.pdbx_description
1 polymer ?
#
loop_
_entity_poly.entity_id
_entity_poly.type
_entity_poly.pdbx_seq_one_letter_code
_entity_poly.pdbx_strand_id
1 'polypeptide(L)'
;MKKTIKELADELGVSKDKVKYQARKLPSKLTTKISGVTYLNKEAIAIIKKNIVGSYTQVKNDVLPTDSLVKQLEKSSELLSEKDKQIEKLQDSQKMFQKLLDQQQILTLQANKKIEQLEIQLSTEEIPTDSPSKKSDADVASEKSKGFFSRLFTK
;
A
#
# COMPACT_ATOMS: atom_id res chain seq x y z
N MET A 1 -23.90 -41.77 -34.76
CA MET A 1 -24.74 -41.34 -33.62
C MET A 1 -25.45 -40.04 -33.99
N LYS A 2 -26.76 -39.95 -33.73
CA LYS A 2 -27.57 -38.74 -33.95
C LYS A 2 -27.95 -38.18 -32.58
N LYS A 3 -27.97 -36.85 -32.42
CA LYS A 3 -28.40 -36.17 -31.18
C LYS A 3 -29.49 -35.16 -31.48
N THR A 4 -30.35 -34.89 -30.52
CA THR A 4 -31.35 -33.82 -30.64
C THR A 4 -30.74 -32.45 -30.32
N ILE A 5 -31.43 -31.38 -30.73
CA ILE A 5 -31.05 -30.00 -30.36
C ILE A 5 -30.99 -29.84 -28.84
N LYS A 6 -31.91 -30.49 -28.10
CA LYS A 6 -31.96 -30.44 -26.64
C LYS A 6 -30.72 -31.10 -26.02
N GLU A 7 -30.42 -32.33 -26.41
CA GLU A 7 -29.26 -33.07 -25.90
C GLU A 7 -27.94 -32.35 -26.20
N LEU A 8 -27.81 -31.77 -27.39
CA LEU A 8 -26.61 -31.01 -27.76
C LEU A 8 -26.50 -29.69 -26.98
N ALA A 9 -27.62 -29.06 -26.64
CA ALA A 9 -27.64 -27.84 -25.83
C ALA A 9 -27.23 -28.13 -24.38
N ASP A 10 -27.79 -29.20 -23.80
CA ASP A 10 -27.49 -29.64 -22.44
C ASP A 10 -26.01 -30.09 -22.33
N GLU A 11 -25.45 -30.76 -23.34
CA GLU A 11 -24.02 -31.14 -23.41
C GLU A 11 -23.07 -29.92 -23.51
N LEU A 12 -23.48 -28.88 -24.23
CA LEU A 12 -22.65 -27.70 -24.47
C LEU A 12 -22.87 -26.59 -23.44
N GLY A 13 -23.80 -26.75 -22.51
CA GLY A 13 -24.12 -25.71 -21.52
C GLY A 13 -24.66 -24.41 -22.14
N VAL A 14 -25.33 -24.51 -23.30
CA VAL A 14 -25.84 -23.35 -24.04
C VAL A 14 -27.35 -23.41 -24.21
N SER A 15 -27.98 -22.27 -24.52
CA SER A 15 -29.43 -22.25 -24.74
C SER A 15 -29.84 -23.09 -25.96
N LYS A 16 -31.01 -23.73 -25.87
CA LYS A 16 -31.59 -24.51 -26.97
C LYS A 16 -31.74 -23.69 -28.24
N ASP A 17 -32.07 -22.41 -28.11
CA ASP A 17 -32.21 -21.48 -29.24
C ASP A 17 -30.88 -21.19 -29.92
N LYS A 18 -29.76 -21.17 -29.18
CA LYS A 18 -28.42 -21.00 -29.77
C LYS A 18 -28.05 -22.19 -30.66
N VAL A 19 -28.32 -23.42 -30.20
CA VAL A 19 -28.12 -24.63 -31.00
C VAL A 19 -29.08 -24.67 -32.18
N LYS A 20 -30.35 -24.31 -31.98
CA LYS A 20 -31.38 -24.22 -33.04
C LYS A 20 -30.99 -23.22 -34.12
N TYR A 21 -30.48 -22.06 -33.74
CA TYR A 21 -30.00 -21.03 -34.65
C TYR A 21 -28.82 -21.53 -35.50
N GLN A 22 -27.86 -22.24 -34.91
CA GLN A 22 -26.75 -22.84 -35.65
C GLN A 22 -27.20 -23.99 -36.55
N ALA A 23 -28.13 -24.82 -36.08
CA ALA A 23 -28.71 -25.91 -36.88
C ALA A 23 -29.44 -25.39 -38.13
N ARG A 24 -30.08 -24.20 -38.05
CA ARG A 24 -30.71 -23.54 -39.20
C ARG A 24 -29.73 -23.08 -40.28
N LYS A 25 -28.46 -22.87 -39.93
CA LYS A 25 -27.40 -22.47 -40.88
C LYS A 25 -26.78 -23.66 -41.61
N LEU A 26 -27.11 -24.89 -41.21
CA LEU A 26 -26.57 -26.09 -41.83
C LEU A 26 -27.36 -26.49 -43.07
N PRO A 27 -26.72 -27.15 -44.07
CA PRO A 27 -27.43 -27.72 -45.19
C PRO A 27 -28.38 -28.85 -44.75
N SER A 28 -29.53 -28.96 -45.41
CA SER A 28 -30.60 -29.91 -45.08
C SER A 28 -30.16 -31.38 -45.03
N LYS A 29 -29.04 -31.74 -45.69
CA LYS A 29 -28.46 -33.09 -45.68
C LYS A 29 -27.95 -33.52 -44.30
N LEU A 30 -27.65 -32.56 -43.42
CA LEU A 30 -27.03 -32.81 -42.11
C LEU A 30 -28.03 -32.85 -40.95
N THR A 31 -29.30 -32.53 -41.21
CA THR A 31 -30.38 -32.53 -40.23
C THR A 31 -31.52 -33.43 -40.70
N THR A 32 -32.03 -34.30 -39.85
CA THR A 32 -33.20 -35.14 -40.16
C THR A 32 -34.31 -34.87 -39.18
N LYS A 33 -35.53 -34.61 -39.66
CA LYS A 33 -36.70 -34.43 -38.81
C LYS A 33 -37.47 -35.74 -38.74
N ILE A 34 -37.58 -36.31 -37.55
CA ILE A 34 -38.33 -37.55 -37.31
C ILE A 34 -39.34 -37.23 -36.21
N SER A 35 -40.63 -37.47 -36.48
CA SER A 35 -41.71 -37.28 -35.51
C SER A 35 -41.73 -35.89 -34.85
N GLY A 36 -41.53 -34.83 -35.64
CA GLY A 36 -41.52 -33.46 -35.13
C GLY A 36 -40.20 -33.00 -34.48
N VAL A 37 -39.28 -33.92 -34.19
CA VAL A 37 -38.00 -33.65 -33.52
C VAL A 37 -36.87 -33.57 -34.55
N THR A 38 -36.05 -32.53 -34.46
CA THR A 38 -34.87 -32.35 -35.32
C THR A 38 -33.66 -33.07 -34.72
N TYR A 39 -33.14 -34.04 -35.47
CA TYR A 39 -31.92 -34.79 -35.17
C TYR A 39 -30.75 -34.26 -36.00
N LEU A 40 -29.60 -34.15 -35.34
CA LEU A 40 -28.35 -33.68 -35.91
C LEU A 40 -27.41 -34.87 -36.15
N ASN A 41 -26.87 -34.97 -37.37
CA ASN A 41 -25.85 -35.95 -37.69
C ASN A 41 -24.51 -35.61 -37.02
N LYS A 42 -23.56 -36.56 -36.98
CA LYS A 42 -22.23 -36.37 -36.39
C LYS A 42 -21.50 -35.15 -36.96
N GLU A 43 -21.62 -34.91 -38.26
CA GLU A 43 -21.04 -33.75 -38.94
C GLU A 43 -21.72 -32.43 -38.54
N ALA A 44 -23.05 -32.40 -38.47
CA ALA A 44 -23.79 -31.25 -37.95
C ALA A 44 -23.34 -30.87 -36.53
N ILE A 45 -23.21 -31.88 -35.67
CA ILE A 45 -22.74 -31.71 -34.29
C ILE A 45 -21.33 -31.11 -34.27
N ALA A 46 -20.40 -31.62 -35.09
CA ALA A 46 -19.03 -31.12 -35.16
C ALA A 46 -18.98 -29.65 -35.60
N ILE A 47 -19.75 -29.27 -36.63
CA ILE A 47 -19.82 -27.89 -37.12
C ILE A 47 -20.43 -26.97 -36.05
N ILE A 48 -21.53 -27.41 -35.42
CA ILE A 48 -22.19 -26.63 -34.36
C ILE A 48 -21.25 -26.45 -33.17
N LYS A 49 -20.56 -27.51 -32.73
CA LYS A 49 -19.57 -27.43 -31.64
C LYS A 49 -18.47 -26.42 -31.98
N LYS A 50 -17.91 -26.49 -33.19
CA LYS A 50 -16.89 -25.53 -33.66
C LYS A 50 -17.40 -24.09 -33.68
N ASN A 51 -18.63 -23.87 -34.14
CA ASN A 51 -19.21 -22.52 -34.24
C ASN A 51 -19.67 -21.94 -32.91
N ILE A 52 -20.12 -22.78 -31.97
CA ILE A 52 -20.61 -22.34 -30.65
C ILE A 52 -19.46 -22.10 -29.68
N VAL A 53 -18.48 -22.99 -29.67
CA VAL A 53 -17.32 -22.92 -28.78
C VAL A 53 -16.24 -21.98 -29.35
N GLY A 54 -16.33 -21.61 -30.64
CA GLY A 54 -15.26 -20.94 -31.35
C GLY A 54 -14.03 -21.85 -31.43
N SER A 55 -12.95 -21.38 -32.06
CA SER A 55 -11.63 -22.03 -31.95
C SER A 55 -11.07 -21.91 -30.53
N TYR A 56 -11.78 -22.38 -29.51
CA TYR A 56 -11.14 -22.80 -28.29
C TYR A 56 -10.40 -24.09 -28.64
N THR A 57 -9.19 -23.93 -29.19
CA THR A 57 -8.15 -24.91 -28.97
C THR A 57 -8.20 -25.19 -27.48
N GLN A 58 -8.74 -26.35 -27.11
CA GLN A 58 -8.36 -27.03 -25.89
C GLN A 58 -6.86 -27.27 -26.07
N VAL A 59 -6.06 -26.24 -25.78
CA VAL A 59 -4.66 -26.41 -25.48
C VAL A 59 -4.72 -27.35 -24.30
N LYS A 60 -4.44 -28.62 -24.54
CA LYS A 60 -4.08 -29.55 -23.48
C LYS A 60 -2.80 -28.93 -22.91
N ASN A 61 -2.97 -28.03 -21.95
CA ASN A 61 -1.89 -27.57 -21.12
C ASN A 61 -1.59 -28.76 -20.21
N ASP A 62 -0.73 -29.66 -20.69
CA ASP A 62 -0.07 -30.70 -19.87
C ASP A 62 0.92 -30.07 -18.87
N VAL A 63 0.91 -28.75 -18.71
CA VAL A 63 1.56 -28.01 -17.63
C VAL A 63 0.45 -27.48 -16.73
N LEU A 64 0.30 -28.09 -15.57
CA LEU A 64 -0.65 -27.67 -14.54
C LEU A 64 -0.43 -26.17 -14.23
N PRO A 65 -1.47 -25.33 -14.24
CA PRO A 65 -1.37 -23.89 -13.95
C PRO A 65 -0.87 -23.59 -12.51
N THR A 66 -0.73 -24.63 -11.69
CA THR A 66 -0.22 -24.59 -10.32
C THR A 66 1.25 -24.17 -10.25
N ASP A 67 2.11 -24.61 -11.16
CA ASP A 67 3.56 -24.41 -11.04
C ASP A 67 3.98 -22.94 -11.24
N SER A 68 3.31 -22.24 -12.15
CA SER A 68 3.50 -20.80 -12.36
C SER A 68 3.01 -19.98 -11.17
N LEU A 69 1.92 -20.43 -10.52
CA LEU A 69 1.36 -19.76 -9.34
C LEU A 69 2.27 -19.97 -8.12
N VAL A 70 2.77 -21.19 -7.92
CA VAL A 70 3.75 -21.50 -6.86
C VAL A 70 5.00 -20.63 -7.01
N LYS A 71 5.57 -20.56 -8.21
CA LYS A 71 6.74 -19.72 -8.49
C LYS A 71 6.49 -18.23 -8.26
N GLN A 72 5.27 -17.74 -8.52
CA GLN A 72 4.90 -16.36 -8.24
C GLN A 72 4.76 -16.09 -6.74
N LEU A 73 4.23 -17.07 -6.00
CA LEU A 73 4.07 -17.02 -4.56
C LEU A 73 5.43 -17.05 -3.84
N GLU A 74 6.36 -17.90 -4.30
CA GLU A 74 7.74 -17.95 -3.81
C GLU A 74 8.45 -16.60 -3.99
N LYS A 75 8.41 -16.02 -5.20
CA LYS A 75 8.97 -14.70 -5.47
C LYS A 75 8.36 -13.61 -4.59
N SER A 76 7.04 -13.67 -4.37
CA SER A 76 6.37 -12.72 -3.48
C SER A 76 6.83 -12.88 -2.03
N SER A 77 7.04 -14.11 -1.58
CA SER A 77 7.53 -14.41 -0.23
C SER A 77 8.97 -13.93 -0.03
N GLU A 78 9.85 -14.15 -1.00
CA GLU A 78 11.22 -13.65 -0.99
C GLU A 78 11.25 -12.12 -0.89
N LEU A 79 10.45 -11.45 -1.73
CA LEU A 79 10.35 -9.99 -1.72
C LEU A 79 9.79 -9.45 -0.40
N LEU A 80 8.80 -10.12 0.19
CA LEU A 80 8.31 -9.77 1.53
C LEU A 80 9.41 -9.87 2.58
N SER A 81 10.18 -10.97 2.57
CA SER A 81 11.31 -11.15 3.50
C SER A 81 12.38 -10.05 3.36
N GLU A 82 12.70 -9.64 2.12
CA GLU A 82 13.62 -8.54 1.89
C GLU A 82 13.08 -7.20 2.40
N LYS A 83 11.78 -6.94 2.21
CA LYS A 83 11.11 -5.74 2.69
C LYS A 83 11.06 -5.68 4.21
N ASP A 84 10.79 -6.80 4.88
CA ASP A 84 10.82 -6.90 6.33
C ASP A 84 12.21 -6.58 6.88
N LYS A 85 13.27 -7.10 6.27
CA LYS A 85 14.66 -6.75 6.64
C LYS A 85 14.97 -5.27 6.43
N GLN A 86 14.42 -4.63 5.39
CA GLN A 86 14.57 -3.19 5.17
C GLN A 86 13.83 -2.39 6.25
N ILE A 87 12.62 -2.82 6.61
CA ILE A 87 11.82 -2.20 7.67
C ILE A 87 12.57 -2.30 9.00
N GLU A 88 13.14 -3.45 9.33
CA GLU A 88 13.93 -3.64 10.55
C GLU A 88 15.13 -2.68 10.62
N LYS A 89 15.92 -2.57 9.54
CA LYS A 89 17.03 -1.60 9.46
C LYS A 89 16.57 -0.16 9.64
N LEU A 90 15.43 0.20 9.05
CA LEU A 90 14.86 1.55 9.20
C LEU A 90 14.42 1.80 10.64
N GLN A 91 13.75 0.84 11.29
CA GLN A 91 13.35 0.94 12.70
C GLN A 91 14.55 1.10 13.62
N ASP A 92 15.64 0.37 13.38
CA ASP A 92 16.85 0.50 14.18
C ASP A 92 17.54 1.85 13.99
N SER A 93 17.55 2.38 12.76
CA SER A 93 18.02 3.75 12.51
C SER A 93 17.18 4.78 13.28
N GLN A 94 15.85 4.63 13.30
CA GLN A 94 14.94 5.51 14.04
C GLN A 94 15.22 5.46 15.55
N LYS A 95 15.43 4.27 16.12
CA LYS A 95 15.81 4.12 17.54
C LYS A 95 17.14 4.81 17.84
N MET A 96 18.14 4.69 16.97
CA MET A 96 19.42 5.39 17.15
C MET A 96 19.25 6.91 17.11
N PHE A 97 18.46 7.43 16.17
CA PHE A 97 18.17 8.86 16.10
C PHE A 97 17.42 9.36 17.33
N GLN A 98 16.45 8.61 17.83
CA GLN A 98 15.73 8.95 19.05
C GLN A 98 16.68 9.00 20.26
N LYS A 99 17.54 8.00 20.41
CA LYS A 99 18.56 7.99 21.48
C LYS A 99 19.55 9.15 21.36
N LEU A 100 19.94 9.54 20.15
CA LEU A 100 20.82 10.69 19.94
C LEU A 100 20.11 12.01 20.28
N LEU A 101 18.86 12.14 19.89
CA LEU A 101 18.03 13.30 20.21
C LEU A 101 17.84 13.45 21.73
N ASP A 102 17.54 12.36 22.43
CA ASP A 102 17.39 12.36 23.89
C ASP A 102 18.68 12.79 24.59
N GLN A 103 19.84 12.29 24.13
CA GLN A 103 21.14 12.72 24.63
C GLN A 103 21.38 14.21 24.41
N GLN A 104 21.05 14.72 23.22
CA GLN A 104 21.19 16.15 22.90
C GLN A 104 20.29 17.01 23.79
N GLN A 105 19.06 16.58 24.05
CA GLN A 105 18.15 17.29 24.96
C GLN A 105 18.71 17.34 26.39
N ILE A 106 19.21 16.22 26.90
CA ILE A 106 19.83 16.14 28.24
C ILE A 106 21.04 17.09 28.34
N LEU A 107 21.95 17.02 27.38
CA LEU A 107 23.14 17.87 27.36
C LEU A 107 22.77 19.36 27.28
N THR A 108 21.77 19.70 26.47
CA THR A 108 21.26 21.08 26.36
C THR A 108 20.70 21.58 27.70
N LEU A 109 19.89 20.76 28.37
CA LEU A 109 19.35 21.08 29.69
C LEU A 109 20.46 21.26 30.74
N GLN A 110 21.48 20.39 30.72
CA GLN A 110 22.63 20.50 31.61
C GLN A 110 23.45 21.77 31.35
N ALA A 111 23.69 22.10 30.08
CA ALA A 111 24.39 23.31 29.69
C ALA A 111 23.62 24.56 30.16
N ASN A 112 22.31 24.62 29.93
CA ASN A 112 21.47 25.74 30.37
C ASN A 112 21.50 25.92 31.90
N LYS A 113 21.44 24.83 32.68
CA LYS A 113 21.56 24.89 34.14
C LYS A 113 22.92 25.44 34.60
N LYS A 114 24.01 25.06 33.92
CA LYS A 114 25.35 25.59 34.23
C LYS A 114 25.45 27.07 33.89
N ILE A 115 24.87 27.50 32.76
CA ILE A 115 24.83 28.92 32.38
C ILE A 115 24.08 29.73 33.44
N GLU A 116 22.90 29.27 33.86
CA GLU A 116 22.11 29.92 34.92
C GLU A 116 22.90 30.03 36.24
N GLN A 117 23.61 28.98 36.65
CA GLN A 117 24.47 29.01 37.83
C GLN A 117 25.60 30.04 37.72
N LEU A 118 26.26 30.11 36.56
CA LEU A 118 27.31 31.09 36.31
C LEU A 118 26.77 32.53 36.28
N GLU A 119 25.60 32.75 35.69
CA GLU A 119 24.93 34.05 35.68
C GLU A 119 24.57 34.51 37.10
N ILE A 120 24.10 33.59 37.96
CA ILE A 120 23.85 33.87 39.38
C ILE A 120 25.15 34.22 40.10
N GLN A 121 26.22 33.43 39.91
CA GLN A 121 27.53 33.68 40.55
C GLN A 121 28.08 35.06 40.18
N LEU A 122 28.08 35.40 38.90
CA LEU A 122 28.49 36.72 38.41
C LEU A 122 27.63 37.84 39.02
N SER A 123 26.31 37.64 39.10
CA SER A 123 25.41 38.61 39.73
C SER A 123 25.67 38.79 41.22
N THR A 124 26.11 37.74 41.92
CA THR A 124 26.42 37.79 43.37
C THR A 124 27.82 38.33 43.68
N GLU A 125 28.79 38.20 42.76
CA GLU A 125 30.15 38.71 42.94
C GLU A 125 30.28 40.22 42.71
N GLU A 126 29.30 40.87 42.08
CA GLU A 126 29.33 42.32 41.82
C GLU A 126 29.01 43.23 43.04
N ILE A 127 28.81 42.69 44.26
CA ILE A 127 28.63 43.51 45.48
C ILE A 127 29.36 42.82 46.65
N PRO A 128 30.48 43.37 47.19
CA PRO A 128 30.41 44.62 47.96
C PRO A 128 31.65 45.55 47.84
N THR A 129 31.43 46.82 47.52
CA THR A 129 32.25 47.92 48.04
C THR A 129 31.37 48.97 48.70
N ASP A 130 31.94 49.55 49.74
CA ASP A 130 31.35 50.22 50.89
C ASP A 130 30.71 51.60 50.59
N SER A 131 29.76 52.00 51.44
CA SER A 131 28.95 53.25 51.46
C SER A 131 29.78 54.55 51.65
N PRO A 132 29.22 55.80 51.80
CA PRO A 132 27.85 56.35 51.64
C PRO A 132 27.78 57.70 50.84
N SER A 133 26.57 58.18 50.48
CA SER A 133 26.06 59.56 50.76
C SER A 133 25.15 60.22 49.69
N LYS A 134 24.12 60.91 50.23
CA LYS A 134 23.28 62.01 49.69
C LYS A 134 21.99 61.68 48.89
N LYS A 135 20.89 61.76 49.66
CA LYS A 135 19.56 62.36 49.38
C LYS A 135 19.33 62.95 47.98
N SER A 136 18.25 62.50 47.30
CA SER A 136 17.14 63.36 46.84
C SER A 136 15.96 62.51 46.36
N ASP A 137 14.75 62.96 46.74
CA ASP A 137 13.45 62.40 46.40
C ASP A 137 13.12 62.53 44.90
N ALA A 138 12.46 61.52 44.30
CA ALA A 138 11.33 61.63 43.35
C ALA A 138 11.05 60.31 42.59
N ASP A 139 9.87 59.74 42.87
CA ASP A 139 8.95 58.95 42.04
C ASP A 139 9.44 57.98 40.95
N VAL A 140 9.24 56.70 41.31
CA VAL A 140 8.98 55.46 40.57
C VAL A 140 8.40 55.59 39.13
N ALA A 141 9.15 55.08 38.15
CA ALA A 141 8.60 54.30 37.03
C ALA A 141 9.64 53.27 36.55
N SER A 142 9.25 52.00 36.53
CA SER A 142 10.12 50.82 36.43
C SER A 142 10.93 50.72 35.13
N GLU A 143 12.23 50.97 35.19
CA GLU A 143 13.17 50.46 34.19
C GLU A 143 13.46 48.98 34.50
N LYS A 144 12.60 48.09 33.98
CA LYS A 144 12.93 46.67 33.89
C LYS A 144 14.19 46.57 33.02
N SER A 145 15.29 46.16 33.64
CA SER A 145 16.55 45.86 32.96
C SER A 145 16.24 44.91 31.80
N LYS A 146 16.30 45.44 30.59
CA LYS A 146 16.13 44.68 29.35
C LYS A 146 17.32 43.75 29.26
N GLY A 147 17.16 42.54 29.81
CA GLY A 147 18.17 41.50 29.79
C GLY A 147 18.65 41.21 28.38
N PHE A 148 19.86 40.67 28.28
CA PHE A 148 20.60 40.50 27.02
C PHE A 148 19.77 39.86 25.89
N PHE A 149 18.90 38.89 26.23
CA PHE A 149 18.01 38.22 25.28
C PHE A 149 16.94 39.10 24.65
N SER A 150 16.50 40.16 25.32
CA SER A 150 15.48 41.07 24.78
C SER A 150 15.96 41.85 23.55
N ARG A 151 17.29 41.99 23.37
CA ARG A 151 17.90 42.62 22.18
C ARG A 151 18.07 41.67 21.01
N LEU A 152 18.01 40.36 21.24
CA LEU A 152 18.25 39.35 20.20
C LEU A 152 16.98 39.02 19.39
N PHE A 153 15.80 39.22 20.00
CA PHE A 153 14.50 38.87 19.40
C PHE A 153 13.66 40.08 18.97
N THR A 154 14.18 41.30 19.05
CA THR A 154 13.55 42.48 18.45
C THR A 154 13.93 42.58 16.98
N LYS A 155 13.05 42.09 16.11
CA LYS A 155 13.06 42.37 14.67
C LYS A 155 11.67 42.74 14.21
#